data_AF-A0A9Q6VSG7-F1
#
_entry.id   AF-A0A9Q6VSG7-F1
#
_cell.length_a   1.000
_cell.length_b   1.000
_cell.length_c   1.000
_cell.angle_alpha   90.00
_cell.angle_beta   90.00
_cell.angle_gamma   90.00
#
_symmetry.space_group_name_H-M   'P 1'
#
loop_
_entity.id
_entity.type
_entity.pdbx_description
1 polymer ?
#
loop_
_entity_poly.entity_id
_entity_poly.type
_entity_poly.pdbx_seq_one_letter_code
_entity_poly.pdbx_strand_id
1 'polypeptide(L)'
;MLLSSLSLPNLHEPGRTHVSPGNQCTAAVSSVLPDTCIFARKSSVLTQLKFDAVVQALEQEPPGALNGSALELLSLALVNTASWPVKTALAWKHDADTSPYTAFFAGKQKCWSDMQSLPGDRVDQCIEVTHDGNNNYSASIQGKTWRAWGDDSFFKLLLAIRDDVSSELISDYQAGALRKELTHNLIEQRSLLEGMWQEGEQSPARLGFVSPATAVNNGARTMTSVPVSVQCNPLWVNPETRPACKYSPVKVLELPLNGARVKNRAEVLQSMHAVLHNRVEVCRSLAMDRGGPSSGSWFSFIRPPRIEAPWLSKSTVPALVISGGSASKLDAELRKNYSLAWHPKNMTGVLGSRSEPVYLLVHKLDYPAYASTMKDVFEQYPNLHLVGWDGGKLTGFGAARASALALAFADTLAYRPERIMLIDQDVVKTEQTRHTNPAVRNQIDAIHTATRQPIVGYGIGYPERQAPPKPFMETSPPQAQDFNSPAQQFVSIKAPFRGQWTDGIYPPYMVAGGEDMLMGKELGLNIAGRNVVLPEERIVKKALGGVADTPNAYWSEGRTQTLKALFESEKNTVIQFEEQTMTLDELMYLFQGRGWIASHPSDDSYNVSACVIERIILRLQNELAKER
;
A
#
# COMPACT_ATOMS: atom_id res chain seq x y z
N MET A 1 0.79 19.67 60.28
CA MET A 1 1.57 20.93 60.19
C MET A 1 1.38 21.45 58.77
N LEU A 2 0.32 22.20 58.53
CA LEU A 2 0.25 23.68 58.53
C LEU A 2 1.02 24.34 57.36
N LEU A 3 0.16 24.84 56.45
CA LEU A 3 0.24 25.85 55.39
C LEU A 3 1.26 27.00 55.53
N SER A 4 1.62 27.56 54.36
CA SER A 4 1.65 29.00 53.97
C SER A 4 2.86 29.28 53.05
N SER A 5 2.83 30.10 51.99
CA SER A 5 2.05 31.32 51.77
C SER A 5 1.94 31.67 50.26
N LEU A 6 0.79 32.25 49.90
CA LEU A 6 0.52 33.00 48.68
C LEU A 6 1.08 34.43 48.82
N SER A 7 1.47 35.06 47.72
CA SER A 7 1.33 36.53 47.57
C SER A 7 1.27 36.97 46.09
N LEU A 8 0.09 37.46 45.70
CA LEU A 8 -0.17 38.61 44.82
C LEU A 8 -0.74 39.70 45.76
N PRO A 9 -0.64 41.03 45.53
CA PRO A 9 -1.38 41.71 44.44
C PRO A 9 -0.89 43.12 43.98
N ASN A 10 -1.72 43.76 43.14
CA ASN A 10 -1.90 45.20 42.81
C ASN A 10 -1.25 45.69 41.48
N LEU A 11 -1.98 46.03 40.41
CA LEU A 11 -3.06 47.03 40.16
C LEU A 11 -2.70 48.49 40.50
N HIS A 12 -2.42 49.29 39.46
CA HIS A 12 -2.83 50.69 39.32
C HIS A 12 -2.66 51.20 37.86
N GLU A 13 -3.80 51.45 37.20
CA GLU A 13 -4.04 52.44 36.11
C GLU A 13 -4.04 53.89 36.69
N PRO A 14 -4.11 55.05 35.94
CA PRO A 14 -4.81 55.28 34.64
C PRO A 14 -4.24 56.37 33.67
N GLY A 15 -4.84 56.52 32.47
CA GLY A 15 -4.65 57.72 31.62
C GLY A 15 -5.30 57.73 30.22
N ARG A 16 -6.57 58.17 30.16
CA ARG A 16 -7.48 58.59 29.05
C ARG A 16 -6.83 58.97 27.68
N THR A 17 -7.44 58.78 26.51
CA THR A 17 -8.78 59.29 26.06
C THR A 17 -9.37 58.53 24.86
N HIS A 18 -10.71 58.43 24.87
CA HIS A 18 -11.61 58.05 23.76
C HIS A 18 -11.47 58.92 22.51
N VAL A 19 -11.44 58.28 21.32
CA VAL A 19 -12.23 58.68 20.14
C VAL A 19 -12.64 57.42 19.35
N SER A 20 -13.93 57.24 19.15
CA SER A 20 -14.53 56.49 18.01
C SER A 20 -15.45 57.50 17.33
N PRO A 21 -15.54 57.55 15.99
CA PRO A 21 -16.26 56.51 15.26
C PRO A 21 -15.76 56.23 13.83
N GLY A 22 -16.10 55.06 13.27
CA GLY A 22 -16.01 54.84 11.83
C GLY A 22 -15.89 53.37 11.44
N ASN A 23 -17.04 52.72 11.22
CA ASN A 23 -17.11 51.48 10.45
C ASN A 23 -16.49 51.69 9.07
N GLN A 24 -15.36 51.05 8.79
CA GLN A 24 -14.98 50.63 7.45
C GLN A 24 -14.45 49.20 7.51
N CYS A 25 -15.19 48.30 6.86
CA CYS A 25 -14.71 46.99 6.46
C CYS A 25 -13.44 47.17 5.61
N THR A 26 -12.28 46.85 6.18
CA THR A 26 -11.08 46.55 5.40
C THR A 26 -10.59 45.17 5.77
N ALA A 27 -10.41 44.37 4.73
CA ALA A 27 -9.98 42.99 4.70
C ALA A 27 -9.06 42.59 5.86
N ALA A 28 -9.50 41.60 6.64
CA ALA A 28 -8.59 40.80 7.43
C ALA A 28 -7.70 40.02 6.45
N VAL A 29 -6.52 40.57 6.19
CA VAL A 29 -5.37 39.83 5.71
C VAL A 29 -5.10 38.76 6.76
N SER A 30 -5.65 37.56 6.54
CA SER A 30 -5.27 36.37 7.29
C SER A 30 -3.82 36.11 6.94
N SER A 31 -2.94 36.38 7.90
CA SER A 31 -1.51 36.08 7.86
C SER A 31 -1.31 34.62 7.45
N VAL A 32 -0.87 34.42 6.21
CA VAL A 32 -0.25 33.17 5.77
C VAL A 32 1.03 33.04 6.58
N LEU A 33 0.98 32.22 7.64
CA LEU A 33 2.19 31.70 8.26
C LEU A 33 2.92 30.88 7.18
N PRO A 34 4.24 31.02 7.04
CA PRO A 34 4.99 30.24 6.07
C PRO A 34 4.89 28.74 6.41
N ASP A 35 4.43 27.97 5.43
CA ASP A 35 4.43 26.50 5.43
C ASP A 35 5.83 25.97 5.72
N THR A 36 6.08 25.57 6.97
CA THR A 36 7.26 24.77 7.35
C THR A 36 6.91 23.31 7.57
N CYS A 37 5.90 22.81 6.85
CA CYS A 37 5.64 21.38 6.77
C CYS A 37 6.55 20.79 5.68
N ILE A 38 7.55 19.98 6.07
CA ILE A 38 8.43 19.23 5.15
C ILE A 38 7.61 18.25 4.26
N PHE A 39 6.32 18.07 4.54
CA PHE A 39 5.34 17.33 3.75
C PHE A 39 4.35 18.24 3.00
N ALA A 40 4.80 19.37 2.46
CA ALA A 40 4.06 20.02 1.38
C ALA A 40 3.91 19.00 0.22
N ARG A 41 2.69 18.48 0.05
CA ARG A 41 2.33 17.45 -0.94
C ARG A 41 2.76 17.91 -2.34
N LYS A 42 3.72 17.21 -2.95
CA LYS A 42 3.82 17.20 -4.42
C LYS A 42 2.82 16.17 -4.94
N SER A 43 1.98 16.57 -5.88
CA SER A 43 1.08 15.67 -6.62
C SER A 43 1.85 14.47 -7.14
N SER A 44 1.29 13.26 -7.04
CA SER A 44 1.95 12.07 -7.60
C SER A 44 2.06 12.19 -9.12
N VAL A 45 3.12 11.64 -9.72
CA VAL A 45 3.29 11.58 -11.19
C VAL A 45 2.06 10.92 -11.86
N LEU A 46 1.43 9.96 -11.19
CA LEU A 46 0.20 9.32 -11.65
C LEU A 46 -0.99 10.30 -11.67
N THR A 47 -1.12 11.17 -10.67
CA THR A 47 -2.16 12.22 -10.64
C THR A 47 -1.92 13.22 -11.78
N GLN A 48 -0.67 13.62 -12.02
CA GLN A 48 -0.30 14.52 -13.11
C GLN A 48 -0.63 13.91 -14.48
N LEU A 49 -0.24 12.65 -14.73
CA LEU A 49 -0.54 11.94 -15.97
C LEU A 49 -2.05 11.77 -16.20
N LYS A 50 -2.82 11.48 -15.15
CA LYS A 50 -4.28 11.41 -15.25
C LYS A 50 -4.90 12.77 -15.55
N PHE A 51 -4.37 13.84 -14.96
CA PHE A 51 -4.80 15.21 -15.21
C PHE A 51 -4.54 15.59 -16.68
N ASP A 52 -3.33 15.33 -17.17
CA ASP A 52 -2.92 15.60 -18.56
C ASP A 52 -3.76 14.81 -19.56
N ALA A 53 -4.07 13.54 -19.27
CA ALA A 53 -4.93 12.72 -20.12
C ALA A 53 -6.36 13.27 -20.22
N VAL A 54 -6.90 13.83 -19.13
CA VAL A 54 -8.23 14.47 -19.12
C VAL A 54 -8.21 15.77 -19.90
N VAL A 55 -7.21 16.64 -19.70
CA VAL A 55 -7.06 17.89 -20.46
C VAL A 55 -6.94 17.58 -21.96
N GLN A 56 -6.08 16.64 -22.33
CA GLN A 56 -5.89 16.23 -23.72
C GLN A 56 -7.18 15.68 -24.35
N ALA A 57 -7.99 14.93 -23.61
CA ALA A 57 -9.27 14.41 -24.10
C ALA A 57 -10.30 15.54 -24.33
N LEU A 58 -10.27 16.59 -23.51
CA LEU A 58 -11.18 17.74 -23.62
C LEU A 58 -10.82 18.68 -24.78
N GLU A 59 -9.56 18.72 -25.19
CA GLU A 59 -9.06 19.51 -26.32
C GLU A 59 -9.33 18.88 -27.70
N GLN A 60 -9.76 17.61 -27.76
CA GLN A 60 -10.09 16.95 -29.03
C GLN A 60 -11.36 17.51 -29.68
N GLU A 61 -11.38 17.56 -31.02
CA GLU A 61 -12.57 17.84 -31.83
C GLU A 61 -12.76 16.71 -32.88
N PRO A 62 -13.82 15.87 -32.78
CA PRO A 62 -14.87 15.89 -31.75
C PRO A 62 -14.36 15.39 -30.38
N PRO A 63 -14.99 15.82 -29.27
CA PRO A 63 -14.61 15.36 -27.94
C PRO A 63 -14.87 13.85 -27.80
N GLY A 64 -13.94 13.14 -27.15
CA GLY A 64 -14.17 11.76 -26.73
C GLY A 64 -15.25 11.67 -25.64
N ALA A 65 -15.85 10.49 -25.47
CA ALA A 65 -16.79 10.25 -24.38
C ALA A 65 -16.13 10.54 -23.01
N LEU A 66 -16.80 11.34 -22.18
CA LEU A 66 -16.29 11.69 -20.85
C LEU A 66 -16.35 10.47 -19.95
N ASN A 67 -15.19 10.01 -19.49
CA ASN A 67 -15.10 8.95 -18.49
C ASN A 67 -15.31 9.54 -17.07
N GLY A 68 -15.50 8.67 -16.07
CA GLY A 68 -15.73 9.10 -14.69
C GLY A 68 -14.66 10.06 -14.16
N SER A 69 -13.38 9.83 -14.48
CA SER A 69 -12.29 10.72 -14.04
C SER A 69 -12.37 12.14 -14.64
N ALA A 70 -12.78 12.26 -15.90
CA ALA A 70 -13.00 13.56 -16.53
C ALA A 70 -14.18 14.30 -15.87
N LEU A 71 -15.27 13.58 -15.58
CA LEU A 71 -16.45 14.14 -14.93
C LEU A 71 -16.16 14.63 -13.52
N GLU A 72 -15.34 13.91 -12.73
CA GLU A 72 -14.92 14.34 -11.40
C GLU A 72 -14.10 15.64 -11.44
N LEU A 73 -13.11 15.71 -12.33
CA LEU A 73 -12.25 16.90 -12.45
C LEU A 73 -13.02 18.12 -12.94
N LEU A 74 -13.86 17.95 -13.96
CA LEU A 74 -14.73 19.02 -14.45
C LEU A 74 -15.69 19.51 -13.36
N SER A 75 -16.22 18.60 -12.54
CA SER A 75 -17.09 18.95 -11.42
C SER A 75 -16.36 19.73 -10.34
N LEU A 76 -15.11 19.34 -10.01
CA LEU A 76 -14.26 20.10 -9.09
C LEU A 76 -13.92 21.49 -9.65
N ALA A 77 -13.51 21.59 -10.91
CA ALA A 77 -13.22 22.88 -11.53
C ALA A 77 -14.46 23.78 -11.51
N LEU A 78 -15.62 23.22 -11.85
CA LEU A 78 -16.87 23.96 -11.95
C LEU A 78 -17.35 24.52 -10.61
N VAL A 79 -17.39 23.73 -9.54
CA VAL A 79 -17.84 24.24 -8.22
C VAL A 79 -16.88 25.28 -7.63
N ASN A 80 -15.68 25.44 -8.19
CA ASN A 80 -14.71 26.46 -7.82
C ASN A 80 -14.70 27.67 -8.78
N THR A 81 -15.55 27.72 -9.82
CA THR A 81 -15.70 28.93 -10.63
C THR A 81 -16.62 29.94 -9.94
N ALA A 82 -16.32 31.23 -10.11
CA ALA A 82 -17.17 32.31 -9.58
C ALA A 82 -18.55 32.38 -10.24
N SER A 83 -18.70 31.77 -11.43
CA SER A 83 -19.93 31.70 -12.21
C SER A 83 -20.89 30.58 -11.77
N TRP A 84 -20.45 29.67 -10.89
CA TRP A 84 -21.31 28.62 -10.36
C TRP A 84 -22.18 29.14 -9.20
N PRO A 85 -23.45 28.70 -9.07
CA PRO A 85 -24.32 29.15 -7.98
C PRO A 85 -23.68 28.98 -6.60
N VAL A 86 -23.54 30.08 -5.87
CA VAL A 86 -22.81 30.17 -4.60
C VAL A 86 -23.40 29.18 -3.57
N LYS A 87 -22.53 28.32 -3.00
CA LYS A 87 -22.85 27.25 -2.04
C LYS A 87 -23.59 26.03 -2.59
N THR A 88 -23.76 25.93 -3.92
CA THR A 88 -24.42 24.77 -4.53
C THR A 88 -23.41 23.68 -4.85
N ALA A 89 -23.60 22.49 -4.29
CA ALA A 89 -22.73 21.34 -4.52
C ALA A 89 -23.22 20.49 -5.70
N LEU A 90 -22.30 19.77 -6.34
CA LEU A 90 -22.64 18.74 -7.34
C LEU A 90 -22.54 17.38 -6.68
N ALA A 91 -23.55 16.53 -6.82
CA ALA A 91 -23.54 15.17 -6.34
C ALA A 91 -23.77 14.20 -7.51
N TRP A 92 -22.81 13.33 -7.77
CA TRP A 92 -22.93 12.33 -8.82
C TRP A 92 -23.54 11.04 -8.28
N LYS A 93 -24.56 10.57 -9.00
CA LYS A 93 -25.16 9.26 -8.82
C LYS A 93 -24.65 8.35 -9.93
N HIS A 94 -23.77 7.41 -9.56
CA HIS A 94 -23.12 6.53 -10.55
C HIS A 94 -24.07 5.43 -11.06
N ASP A 95 -25.08 5.02 -10.27
CA ASP A 95 -26.24 4.23 -10.75
C ASP A 95 -27.56 4.81 -10.23
N ALA A 96 -28.64 4.67 -11.00
CA ALA A 96 -29.97 5.19 -10.65
C ALA A 96 -30.50 4.72 -9.28
N ASP A 97 -29.94 3.64 -8.71
CA ASP A 97 -30.41 2.99 -7.48
C ASP A 97 -29.32 2.79 -6.40
N THR A 98 -28.10 3.31 -6.56
CA THR A 98 -27.01 3.11 -5.58
C THR A 98 -26.64 4.39 -4.82
N SER A 99 -26.44 4.23 -3.51
CA SER A 99 -25.64 5.12 -2.67
C SER A 99 -24.31 4.40 -2.39
N PRO A 100 -23.15 5.09 -2.32
CA PRO A 100 -22.97 6.51 -2.02
C PRO A 100 -22.84 7.43 -3.25
N TYR A 101 -23.06 8.73 -3.02
CA TYR A 101 -22.83 9.79 -4.01
C TYR A 101 -21.38 10.27 -3.94
N THR A 102 -20.84 10.73 -5.07
CA THR A 102 -19.62 11.56 -5.07
C THR A 102 -20.02 13.03 -5.07
N ALA A 103 -19.80 13.73 -3.96
CA ALA A 103 -20.16 15.13 -3.79
C ALA A 103 -18.96 16.07 -3.92
N PHE A 104 -19.16 17.19 -4.62
CA PHE A 104 -18.17 18.21 -4.93
C PHE A 104 -18.60 19.54 -4.31
N PHE A 105 -17.77 20.07 -3.41
CA PHE A 105 -18.00 21.35 -2.74
C PHE A 105 -16.89 22.34 -3.09
N ALA A 106 -17.26 23.62 -3.25
CA ALA A 106 -16.30 24.70 -3.44
C ALA A 106 -15.24 24.71 -2.33
N GLY A 107 -13.96 24.77 -2.71
CA GLY A 107 -12.81 24.84 -1.80
C GLY A 107 -12.55 23.58 -0.96
N LYS A 108 -13.23 22.46 -1.22
CA LYS A 108 -13.05 21.20 -0.47
C LYS A 108 -12.71 20.02 -1.38
N GLN A 109 -12.04 19.02 -0.82
CA GLN A 109 -11.86 17.72 -1.47
C GLN A 109 -13.23 17.07 -1.78
N LYS A 110 -13.27 16.23 -2.83
CA LYS A 110 -14.46 15.44 -3.15
C LYS A 110 -14.84 14.53 -1.97
N CYS A 111 -16.12 14.43 -1.63
CA CYS A 111 -16.60 13.65 -0.49
C CYS A 111 -17.42 12.45 -0.97
N TRP A 112 -17.21 11.30 -0.32
CA TRP A 112 -17.99 10.09 -0.54
C TRP A 112 -18.97 9.94 0.62
N SER A 113 -20.27 10.17 0.36
CA SER A 113 -21.28 10.15 1.41
C SER A 113 -22.65 9.78 0.88
N ASP A 114 -23.49 9.20 1.73
CA ASP A 114 -24.93 9.19 1.51
C ASP A 114 -25.43 10.64 1.59
N MET A 115 -26.16 11.11 0.59
CA MET A 115 -26.65 12.50 0.56
C MET A 115 -27.42 12.86 1.85
N GLN A 116 -28.14 11.89 2.42
CA GLN A 116 -28.89 12.01 3.69
C GLN A 116 -28.01 12.17 4.94
N SER A 117 -26.71 11.91 4.85
CA SER A 117 -25.74 12.10 5.95
C SER A 117 -25.07 13.47 5.94
N LEU A 118 -25.31 14.28 4.90
CA LEU A 118 -24.92 15.68 4.88
C LEU A 118 -25.88 16.49 5.79
N PRO A 119 -25.39 17.53 6.49
CA PRO A 119 -26.26 18.46 7.22
C PRO A 119 -27.42 18.95 6.34
N GLY A 120 -28.65 18.98 6.87
CA GLY A 120 -29.87 19.19 6.07
C GLY A 120 -29.88 20.47 5.21
N ASP A 121 -29.22 21.53 5.67
CA ASP A 121 -29.00 22.78 4.93
C ASP A 121 -28.13 22.63 3.68
N ARG A 122 -27.31 21.57 3.61
CA ARG A 122 -26.46 21.23 2.46
C ARG A 122 -27.12 20.29 1.47
N VAL A 123 -28.06 19.44 1.91
CA VAL A 123 -28.82 18.54 1.02
C VAL A 123 -29.72 19.35 0.10
N ASP A 124 -30.36 20.39 0.63
CA ASP A 124 -31.23 21.29 -0.14
C ASP A 124 -30.46 22.14 -1.17
N GLN A 125 -29.13 22.16 -1.11
CA GLN A 125 -28.23 22.90 -2.01
C GLN A 125 -27.39 21.97 -2.91
N CYS A 126 -27.73 20.69 -2.99
CA CYS A 126 -27.04 19.72 -3.86
C CYS A 126 -27.83 19.50 -5.15
N ILE A 127 -27.16 19.63 -6.30
CA ILE A 127 -27.69 19.19 -7.58
C ILE A 127 -27.25 17.75 -7.79
N GLU A 128 -28.23 16.85 -7.88
CA GLU A 128 -27.98 15.45 -8.22
C GLU A 128 -27.81 15.31 -9.73
N VAL A 129 -26.68 14.77 -10.18
CA VAL A 129 -26.38 14.51 -11.59
C VAL A 129 -26.28 13.00 -11.82
N THR A 130 -26.98 12.49 -12.83
CA THR A 130 -26.97 11.08 -13.24
C THR A 130 -26.51 10.96 -14.69
N HIS A 131 -25.63 10.00 -14.97
CA HIS A 131 -25.16 9.63 -16.31
C HIS A 131 -25.55 8.18 -16.61
N ASP A 132 -26.11 7.93 -17.79
CA ASP A 132 -26.66 6.61 -18.16
C ASP A 132 -25.67 5.71 -18.94
N GLY A 133 -24.41 6.14 -19.07
CA GLY A 133 -23.39 5.44 -19.85
C GLY A 133 -23.45 5.66 -21.37
N ASN A 134 -24.50 6.32 -21.89
CA ASN A 134 -24.70 6.58 -23.33
C ASN A 134 -24.63 8.08 -23.67
N ASN A 135 -23.79 8.84 -22.95
CA ASN A 135 -23.68 10.31 -23.06
C ASN A 135 -25.00 11.06 -22.84
N ASN A 136 -25.95 10.49 -22.10
CA ASN A 136 -27.12 11.22 -21.64
C ASN A 136 -26.94 11.58 -20.17
N TYR A 137 -27.27 12.82 -19.84
CA TYR A 137 -27.16 13.34 -18.48
C TYR A 137 -28.50 13.88 -18.04
N SER A 138 -28.82 13.65 -16.77
CA SER A 138 -29.94 14.30 -16.12
C SER A 138 -29.49 14.91 -14.81
N ALA A 139 -30.08 16.05 -14.45
CA ALA A 139 -29.82 16.71 -13.19
C ALA A 139 -31.12 17.09 -12.49
N SER A 140 -31.13 17.08 -11.17
CA SER A 140 -32.28 17.53 -10.38
C SER A 140 -31.90 18.22 -9.08
N ILE A 141 -32.71 19.21 -8.70
CA ILE A 141 -32.67 19.89 -7.39
C ILE A 141 -34.07 20.42 -7.07
N GLN A 142 -34.60 20.13 -5.87
CA GLN A 142 -35.87 20.68 -5.37
C GLN A 142 -37.05 20.63 -6.38
N GLY A 143 -37.19 19.51 -7.12
CA GLY A 143 -38.27 19.31 -8.08
C GLY A 143 -38.06 19.94 -9.47
N LYS A 144 -36.97 20.68 -9.68
CA LYS A 144 -36.51 21.06 -11.02
C LYS A 144 -35.67 19.94 -11.63
N THR A 145 -35.82 19.74 -12.94
CA THR A 145 -35.08 18.70 -13.68
C THR A 145 -34.57 19.23 -15.00
N TRP A 146 -33.31 18.90 -15.31
CA TRP A 146 -32.69 19.16 -16.61
C TRP A 146 -32.25 17.84 -17.22
N ARG A 147 -32.27 17.75 -18.56
CA ARG A 147 -31.80 16.56 -19.29
C ARG A 147 -31.12 16.96 -20.57
N ALA A 148 -29.97 16.37 -20.89
CA ALA A 148 -29.25 16.64 -22.12
C ALA A 148 -28.76 15.34 -22.75
N TRP A 149 -28.75 15.31 -24.08
CA TRP A 149 -28.44 14.14 -24.90
C TRP A 149 -27.51 14.54 -26.05
N GLY A 150 -26.74 13.57 -26.55
CA GLY A 150 -25.84 13.74 -27.69
C GLY A 150 -24.50 14.40 -27.34
N ASP A 151 -23.86 15.01 -28.33
CA ASP A 151 -22.53 15.62 -28.17
C ASP A 151 -22.58 16.85 -27.25
N ASP A 152 -21.54 17.00 -26.43
CA ASP A 152 -21.41 18.04 -25.40
C ASP A 152 -22.62 18.13 -24.44
N SER A 153 -23.41 17.05 -24.32
CA SER A 153 -24.59 16.96 -23.45
C SER A 153 -24.28 17.30 -21.99
N PHE A 154 -23.11 16.92 -21.49
CA PHE A 154 -22.64 17.30 -20.17
C PHE A 154 -22.57 18.84 -20.03
N PHE A 155 -21.92 19.53 -20.96
CA PHE A 155 -21.76 20.99 -20.92
C PHE A 155 -23.09 21.72 -21.13
N LYS A 156 -23.97 21.19 -21.99
CA LYS A 156 -25.34 21.70 -22.15
C LYS A 156 -26.12 21.62 -20.85
N LEU A 157 -26.02 20.50 -20.13
CA LEU A 157 -26.66 20.31 -18.84
C LEU A 157 -26.13 21.34 -17.83
N LEU A 158 -24.81 21.55 -17.77
CA LEU A 158 -24.21 22.50 -16.84
C LEU A 158 -24.64 23.95 -17.09
N LEU A 159 -24.69 24.38 -18.35
CA LEU A 159 -25.20 25.71 -18.73
C LEU A 159 -26.67 25.88 -18.39
N ALA A 160 -27.47 24.85 -18.67
CA ALA A 160 -28.90 24.85 -18.37
C ALA A 160 -29.18 24.98 -16.86
N ILE A 161 -28.37 24.31 -16.03
CA ILE A 161 -28.42 24.43 -14.56
C ILE A 161 -27.99 25.83 -14.11
N ARG A 162 -26.85 26.33 -14.62
CA ARG A 162 -26.29 27.63 -14.22
C ARG A 162 -27.24 28.78 -14.55
N ASP A 163 -27.84 28.73 -15.74
CA ASP A 163 -28.67 29.80 -16.28
C ASP A 163 -30.18 29.57 -15.98
N ASP A 164 -30.54 28.47 -15.31
CA ASP A 164 -31.91 28.05 -14.96
C ASP A 164 -32.87 28.02 -16.16
N VAL A 165 -32.40 27.45 -17.28
CA VAL A 165 -33.14 27.33 -18.54
C VAL A 165 -33.25 25.87 -19.01
N SER A 166 -34.09 25.60 -20.00
CA SER A 166 -34.11 24.28 -20.67
C SER A 166 -32.79 24.04 -21.41
N SER A 167 -32.26 22.82 -21.32
CA SER A 167 -31.07 22.36 -22.08
C SER A 167 -31.23 22.45 -23.59
N GLU A 168 -32.47 22.40 -24.09
CA GLU A 168 -32.79 22.57 -25.52
C GLU A 168 -32.55 24.00 -26.02
N LEU A 169 -32.48 24.98 -25.11
CA LEU A 169 -32.16 26.38 -25.42
C LEU A 169 -30.64 26.63 -25.47
N ILE A 170 -29.82 25.65 -25.08
CA ILE A 170 -28.36 25.75 -25.10
C ILE A 170 -27.85 25.21 -26.44
N SER A 171 -27.28 26.10 -27.25
CA SER A 171 -26.66 25.73 -28.52
C SER A 171 -25.36 24.94 -28.33
N ASP A 172 -24.99 24.12 -29.31
CA ASP A 172 -23.70 23.42 -29.37
C ASP A 172 -22.52 24.39 -29.29
N TYR A 173 -22.67 25.59 -29.86
CA TYR A 173 -21.68 26.65 -29.79
C TYR A 173 -21.44 27.11 -28.35
N GLN A 174 -22.50 27.31 -27.56
CA GLN A 174 -22.39 27.68 -26.15
C GLN A 174 -21.77 26.54 -25.33
N ALA A 175 -22.16 25.29 -25.59
CA ALA A 175 -21.61 24.12 -24.90
C ALA A 175 -20.11 23.94 -25.18
N GLY A 176 -19.69 24.11 -26.44
CA GLY A 176 -18.28 24.08 -26.84
C GLY A 176 -17.47 25.24 -26.26
N ALA A 177 -18.06 26.44 -26.12
CA ALA A 177 -17.43 27.57 -25.46
C ALA A 177 -17.19 27.30 -23.97
N LEU A 178 -18.19 26.74 -23.25
CA LEU A 178 -18.03 26.34 -21.85
C LEU A 178 -16.98 25.23 -21.70
N ARG A 179 -16.93 24.25 -22.60
CA ARG A 179 -15.89 23.21 -22.59
C ARG A 179 -14.50 23.85 -22.66
N LYS A 180 -14.27 24.78 -23.58
CA LYS A 180 -12.98 25.50 -23.71
C LYS A 180 -12.65 26.31 -22.46
N GLU A 181 -13.63 26.99 -21.88
CA GLU A 181 -13.47 27.73 -20.62
C GLU A 181 -13.09 26.80 -19.46
N LEU A 182 -13.78 25.67 -19.28
CA LEU A 182 -13.49 24.73 -18.20
C LEU A 182 -12.15 24.02 -18.38
N THR A 183 -11.77 23.68 -19.61
CA THR A 183 -10.42 23.14 -19.90
C THR A 183 -9.34 24.16 -19.55
N HIS A 184 -9.55 25.43 -19.88
CA HIS A 184 -8.63 26.50 -19.49
C HIS A 184 -8.55 26.65 -17.96
N ASN A 185 -9.69 26.66 -17.27
CA ASN A 185 -9.75 26.72 -15.80
C ASN A 185 -9.06 25.52 -15.14
N LEU A 186 -9.17 24.31 -15.71
CA LEU A 186 -8.44 23.14 -15.24
C LEU A 186 -6.92 23.39 -15.28
N ILE A 187 -6.40 23.90 -16.40
CA ILE A 187 -4.98 24.20 -16.55
C ILE A 187 -4.52 25.27 -15.56
N GLU A 188 -5.28 26.37 -15.41
CA GLU A 188 -4.94 27.46 -14.50
C GLU A 188 -4.99 27.04 -13.03
N GLN A 189 -5.97 26.22 -12.65
CA GLN A 189 -6.17 25.76 -11.27
C GLN A 189 -5.48 24.43 -10.97
N ARG A 190 -4.58 23.95 -11.85
CA ARG A 190 -3.98 22.61 -11.78
C ARG A 190 -3.40 22.29 -10.40
N SER A 191 -2.60 23.17 -9.83
CA SER A 191 -1.94 22.94 -8.53
C SER A 191 -2.94 22.80 -7.37
N LEU A 192 -4.04 23.56 -7.41
CA LEU A 192 -5.13 23.49 -6.45
C LEU A 192 -5.94 22.20 -6.63
N LEU A 193 -6.36 21.92 -7.86
CA LEU A 193 -7.21 20.78 -8.19
C LEU A 193 -6.50 19.45 -8.02
N GLU A 194 -5.19 19.35 -8.30
CA GLU A 194 -4.39 18.15 -8.02
C GLU A 194 -4.38 17.80 -6.52
N GLY A 195 -4.42 18.81 -5.64
CA GLY A 195 -4.54 18.63 -4.20
C GLY A 195 -5.95 18.22 -3.74
N MET A 196 -6.98 18.67 -4.47
CA MET A 196 -8.40 18.42 -4.15
C MET A 196 -8.95 17.13 -4.77
N TRP A 197 -8.36 16.67 -5.87
CA TRP A 197 -8.77 15.46 -6.60
C TRP A 197 -8.26 14.16 -5.97
N GLN A 198 -7.36 14.25 -4.98
CA GLN A 198 -6.97 13.10 -4.17
C GLN A 198 -8.17 12.55 -3.39
N GLU A 199 -8.21 11.22 -3.21
CA GLU A 199 -9.32 10.51 -2.55
C GLU A 199 -9.70 11.19 -1.23
N GLY A 200 -10.88 11.80 -1.18
CA GLY A 200 -11.33 12.53 0.00
C GLY A 200 -11.81 11.61 1.11
N GLU A 201 -12.09 12.21 2.27
CA GLU A 201 -12.52 11.50 3.48
C GLU A 201 -13.80 10.69 3.23
N GLN A 202 -13.75 9.39 3.54
CA GLN A 202 -14.91 8.50 3.56
C GLN A 202 -15.56 8.51 4.95
N SER A 203 -16.86 8.82 5.03
CA SER A 203 -17.63 8.69 6.26
C SER A 203 -18.17 7.25 6.40
N PRO A 204 -18.16 6.65 7.61
CA PRO A 204 -18.56 5.25 7.80
C PRO A 204 -20.09 5.11 7.86
N ALA A 205 -20.75 4.96 6.71
CA ALA A 205 -22.17 4.62 6.65
C ALA A 205 -22.43 3.41 5.73
N ARG A 206 -23.13 2.44 6.34
CA ARG A 206 -23.56 1.08 5.96
C ARG A 206 -23.78 0.80 4.46
N LEU A 207 -22.99 -0.12 3.90
CA LEU A 207 -23.23 -0.76 2.60
C LEU A 207 -24.18 -1.96 2.72
N GLY A 208 -25.37 -1.82 2.17
CA GLY A 208 -26.22 -2.92 1.74
C GLY A 208 -25.74 -3.48 0.39
N PHE A 209 -25.92 -4.79 0.22
CA PHE A 209 -25.46 -5.60 -0.90
C PHE A 209 -26.03 -5.18 -2.26
N VAL A 210 -25.17 -5.13 -3.29
CA VAL A 210 -25.54 -5.49 -4.67
C VAL A 210 -24.40 -6.33 -5.28
N SER A 211 -24.77 -7.43 -5.92
CA SER A 211 -23.91 -8.55 -6.32
C SER A 211 -23.12 -8.28 -7.61
N PRO A 212 -21.82 -8.66 -7.71
CA PRO A 212 -21.02 -8.48 -8.92
C PRO A 212 -21.19 -9.67 -9.85
N ALA A 213 -22.10 -9.57 -10.81
CA ALA A 213 -22.27 -10.57 -11.87
C ALA A 213 -22.29 -9.92 -13.26
N THR A 214 -21.34 -9.04 -13.59
CA THR A 214 -21.11 -8.59 -14.99
C THR A 214 -19.76 -7.90 -15.15
N ALA A 215 -18.65 -8.63 -15.01
CA ALA A 215 -17.33 -8.14 -15.42
C ALA A 215 -16.40 -9.31 -15.78
N VAL A 216 -16.88 -10.20 -16.65
CA VAL A 216 -16.02 -11.13 -17.37
C VAL A 216 -16.33 -10.94 -18.84
N ASN A 217 -15.30 -10.69 -19.63
CA ASN A 217 -15.27 -10.35 -21.06
C ASN A 217 -15.21 -8.86 -21.35
N ASN A 218 -13.98 -8.32 -21.41
CA ASN A 218 -13.57 -7.51 -22.54
C ASN A 218 -12.04 -7.37 -22.61
N GLY A 219 -11.46 -7.89 -23.70
CA GLY A 219 -10.40 -7.25 -24.45
C GLY A 219 -8.96 -7.49 -24.00
N ALA A 220 -8.32 -8.50 -24.61
CA ALA A 220 -6.89 -8.48 -24.84
C ALA A 220 -6.50 -7.20 -25.60
N ARG A 221 -6.00 -6.18 -24.89
CA ARG A 221 -5.24 -5.09 -25.51
C ARG A 221 -3.78 -5.56 -25.60
N THR A 222 -3.39 -5.99 -26.79
CA THR A 222 -1.98 -6.10 -27.19
C THR A 222 -1.37 -4.70 -27.16
N MET A 223 -0.80 -4.32 -26.02
CA MET A 223 0.17 -3.23 -25.98
C MET A 223 1.44 -3.71 -26.68
N THR A 224 1.87 -3.00 -27.72
CA THR A 224 3.20 -3.15 -28.31
C THR A 224 4.25 -2.79 -27.25
N SER A 225 4.69 -3.76 -26.46
CA SER A 225 5.66 -3.55 -25.38
C SER A 225 7.08 -3.68 -25.91
N VAL A 226 7.89 -2.63 -25.77
CA VAL A 226 9.33 -2.72 -26.01
C VAL A 226 9.93 -3.73 -25.01
N PRO A 227 10.78 -4.67 -25.46
CA PRO A 227 11.28 -5.73 -24.60
C PRO A 227 12.15 -5.20 -23.46
N VAL A 228 11.96 -5.79 -22.27
CA VAL A 228 12.84 -5.53 -21.12
C VAL A 228 14.05 -6.44 -21.18
N SER A 229 15.26 -5.87 -21.21
CA SER A 229 16.49 -6.65 -21.32
C SER A 229 16.89 -7.32 -20.00
N VAL A 230 17.05 -8.63 -20.06
CA VAL A 230 17.41 -9.50 -18.94
C VAL A 230 18.59 -10.40 -19.31
N GLN A 231 19.40 -10.72 -18.31
CA GLN A 231 20.49 -11.70 -18.41
C GLN A 231 20.33 -12.75 -17.33
N CYS A 232 20.82 -13.95 -17.62
CA CYS A 232 20.89 -15.01 -16.63
C CYS A 232 21.75 -14.57 -15.43
N ASN A 233 21.31 -14.90 -14.21
CA ASN A 233 22.17 -14.79 -13.05
C ASN A 233 23.06 -16.04 -12.93
N PRO A 234 24.39 -15.93 -13.10
CA PRO A 234 25.29 -17.10 -13.07
C PRO A 234 25.27 -17.84 -11.73
N LEU A 235 25.03 -17.12 -10.62
CA LEU A 235 24.92 -17.75 -9.29
C LEU A 235 23.64 -18.56 -9.13
N TRP A 236 22.59 -18.23 -9.88
CA TRP A 236 21.31 -18.93 -9.78
C TRP A 236 21.28 -20.22 -10.57
N VAL A 237 21.97 -20.26 -11.72
CA VAL A 237 22.08 -21.49 -12.53
C VAL A 237 23.03 -22.52 -11.93
N ASN A 238 24.02 -22.10 -11.14
CA ASN A 238 24.89 -23.02 -10.42
C ASN A 238 24.14 -23.62 -9.21
N PRO A 239 23.92 -24.94 -9.15
CA PRO A 239 23.22 -25.60 -8.05
C PRO A 239 23.81 -25.35 -6.66
N GLU A 240 25.13 -25.15 -6.56
CA GLU A 240 25.83 -24.91 -5.29
C GLU A 240 25.52 -23.52 -4.73
N THR A 241 25.37 -22.52 -5.60
CA THR A 241 25.12 -21.12 -5.21
C THR A 241 23.65 -20.71 -5.30
N ARG A 242 22.81 -21.51 -5.98
CA ARG A 242 21.36 -21.26 -6.12
C ARG A 242 20.64 -21.10 -4.79
N PRO A 243 20.92 -21.88 -3.72
CA PRO A 243 20.24 -21.70 -2.43
C PRO A 243 20.36 -20.28 -1.86
N ALA A 244 21.53 -19.63 -2.03
CA ALA A 244 21.79 -18.28 -1.54
C ALA A 244 21.12 -17.18 -2.38
N CYS A 245 20.74 -17.46 -3.63
CA CYS A 245 20.16 -16.49 -4.56
C CYS A 245 18.85 -16.96 -5.22
N LYS A 246 18.14 -17.89 -4.60
CA LYS A 246 16.96 -18.61 -5.12
C LYS A 246 15.92 -17.72 -5.82
N TYR A 247 15.72 -16.50 -5.33
CA TYR A 247 14.73 -15.53 -5.82
C TYR A 247 15.30 -14.54 -6.86
N SER A 248 16.44 -14.84 -7.48
CA SER A 248 17.12 -13.97 -8.45
C SER A 248 17.57 -14.72 -9.71
N PRO A 249 16.64 -15.30 -10.51
CA PRO A 249 17.00 -16.06 -11.71
C PRO A 249 17.67 -15.22 -12.79
N VAL A 250 17.33 -13.93 -12.85
CA VAL A 250 17.84 -13.00 -13.85
C VAL A 250 18.36 -11.71 -13.21
N LYS A 251 19.20 -11.01 -13.97
CA LYS A 251 19.57 -9.61 -13.75
C LYS A 251 18.94 -8.78 -14.85
N VAL A 252 18.20 -7.73 -14.50
CA VAL A 252 17.67 -6.77 -15.48
C VAL A 252 18.75 -5.74 -15.76
N LEU A 253 19.06 -5.54 -17.03
CA LEU A 253 20.13 -4.64 -17.45
C LEU A 253 19.80 -3.18 -17.10
N GLU A 254 20.85 -2.43 -16.82
CA GLU A 254 20.75 -1.00 -16.59
C GLU A 254 20.43 -0.26 -17.89
N LEU A 255 19.51 0.69 -17.82
CA LEU A 255 19.14 1.49 -18.97
C LEU A 255 20.20 2.59 -19.18
N PRO A 256 20.72 2.76 -20.40
CA PRO A 256 21.73 3.78 -20.68
C PRO A 256 21.20 5.20 -20.41
N LEU A 257 22.05 6.05 -19.84
CA LEU A 257 21.72 7.44 -19.51
C LEU A 257 22.09 8.43 -20.64
N ASN A 258 23.05 8.08 -21.52
CA ASN A 258 23.54 8.94 -22.60
C ASN A 258 23.64 8.20 -23.95
N GLY A 259 23.42 8.91 -25.08
CA GLY A 259 23.64 8.42 -26.45
C GLY A 259 22.39 7.98 -27.23
N ALA A 260 22.58 7.46 -28.45
CA ALA A 260 21.48 7.06 -29.36
C ALA A 260 20.53 5.99 -28.79
N ARG A 261 20.99 5.20 -27.78
CA ARG A 261 20.18 4.22 -27.05
C ARG A 261 19.21 4.84 -26.03
N VAL A 262 19.25 6.16 -25.79
CA VAL A 262 18.33 6.88 -24.90
C VAL A 262 16.92 6.99 -25.50
N LYS A 263 16.77 6.93 -26.84
CA LYS A 263 15.46 7.06 -27.51
C LYS A 263 14.44 6.00 -27.07
N ASN A 264 14.90 4.81 -26.67
CA ASN A 264 14.01 3.72 -26.23
C ASN A 264 13.89 3.65 -24.70
N ARG A 265 14.54 4.54 -23.93
CA ARG A 265 14.52 4.49 -22.46
C ARG A 265 13.10 4.69 -21.92
N ALA A 266 12.40 5.73 -22.41
CA ALA A 266 11.04 6.04 -21.97
C ALA A 266 10.06 4.89 -22.28
N GLU A 267 10.19 4.29 -23.46
CA GLU A 267 9.36 3.16 -23.88
C GLU A 267 9.62 1.91 -23.02
N VAL A 268 10.90 1.62 -22.69
CA VAL A 268 11.23 0.51 -21.79
C VAL A 268 10.73 0.79 -20.37
N LEU A 269 10.84 2.02 -19.87
CA LEU A 269 10.25 2.41 -18.58
C LEU A 269 8.73 2.24 -18.59
N GLN A 270 8.06 2.60 -19.68
CA GLN A 270 6.63 2.38 -19.85
C GLN A 270 6.27 0.90 -19.84
N SER A 271 7.04 0.04 -20.51
CA SER A 271 6.88 -1.42 -20.42
C SER A 271 7.04 -1.93 -18.98
N MET A 272 8.06 -1.45 -18.26
CA MET A 272 8.26 -1.82 -16.85
C MET A 272 7.11 -1.34 -15.95
N HIS A 273 6.56 -0.14 -16.20
CA HIS A 273 5.37 0.37 -15.51
C HIS A 273 4.13 -0.48 -15.80
N ALA A 274 3.94 -0.91 -17.05
CA ALA A 274 2.84 -1.79 -17.43
C ALA A 274 2.92 -3.14 -16.71
N VAL A 275 4.13 -3.70 -16.58
CA VAL A 275 4.40 -4.92 -15.79
C VAL A 275 4.00 -4.72 -14.32
N LEU A 276 4.44 -3.61 -13.69
CA LEU A 276 4.05 -3.29 -12.31
C LEU A 276 2.54 -3.13 -12.16
N HIS A 277 1.90 -2.39 -13.06
CA HIS A 277 0.45 -2.15 -13.02
C HIS A 277 -0.32 -3.46 -13.13
N ASN A 278 0.01 -4.31 -14.10
CA ASN A 278 -0.62 -5.63 -14.25
C ASN A 278 -0.47 -6.48 -12.98
N ARG A 279 0.76 -6.55 -12.43
CA ARG A 279 1.04 -7.27 -11.18
C ARG A 279 0.15 -6.78 -10.03
N VAL A 280 0.03 -5.46 -9.86
CA VAL A 280 -0.80 -4.86 -8.80
C VAL A 280 -2.28 -5.19 -8.99
N GLU A 281 -2.81 -5.04 -10.21
CA GLU A 281 -4.22 -5.33 -10.50
C GLU A 281 -4.58 -6.80 -10.26
N VAL A 282 -3.72 -7.72 -10.70
CA VAL A 282 -3.95 -9.16 -10.52
C VAL A 282 -3.91 -9.53 -9.04
N CYS A 283 -2.92 -9.04 -8.29
CA CYS A 283 -2.89 -9.28 -6.85
C CYS A 283 -4.08 -8.66 -6.12
N ARG A 284 -4.54 -7.47 -6.53
CA ARG A 284 -5.75 -6.85 -5.96
C ARG A 284 -6.99 -7.68 -6.26
N SER A 285 -7.14 -8.17 -7.48
CA SER A 285 -8.24 -9.07 -7.86
C SER A 285 -8.25 -10.34 -7.01
N LEU A 286 -7.09 -10.97 -6.83
CA LEU A 286 -6.94 -12.13 -5.94
C LEU A 286 -7.30 -11.82 -4.49
N ALA A 287 -6.97 -10.61 -4.01
CA ALA A 287 -7.31 -10.15 -2.67
C ALA A 287 -8.82 -9.91 -2.46
N MET A 288 -9.53 -9.49 -3.52
CA MET A 288 -10.95 -9.14 -3.46
C MET A 288 -11.90 -10.35 -3.55
N ASP A 289 -11.42 -11.54 -3.89
CA ASP A 289 -12.22 -12.77 -4.00
C ASP A 289 -12.64 -13.40 -2.65
N ARG A 290 -12.91 -12.56 -1.65
CA ARG A 290 -13.24 -12.92 -0.27
C ARG A 290 -14.73 -12.81 0.06
N GLY A 291 -15.57 -12.51 -0.94
CA GLY A 291 -17.04 -12.54 -0.82
C GLY A 291 -17.64 -11.53 0.17
N GLY A 292 -16.89 -10.51 0.59
CA GLY A 292 -17.31 -9.45 1.53
C GLY A 292 -17.22 -8.05 0.91
N PRO A 293 -17.83 -7.02 1.55
CA PRO A 293 -17.90 -5.67 1.00
C PRO A 293 -16.50 -5.11 0.69
N SER A 294 -16.37 -4.62 -0.54
CA SER A 294 -15.14 -4.17 -1.19
C SER A 294 -14.69 -2.79 -0.69
N SER A 295 -14.18 -2.71 0.54
CA SER A 295 -13.59 -1.47 1.08
C SER A 295 -12.07 -1.55 1.04
N GLY A 296 -11.42 -1.01 0.00
CA GLY A 296 -10.03 -0.47 -0.06
C GLY A 296 -8.81 -1.21 0.52
N SER A 297 -8.95 -2.23 1.36
CA SER A 297 -7.89 -2.96 2.05
C SER A 297 -7.59 -4.26 1.32
N TRP A 298 -6.35 -4.72 1.30
CA TRP A 298 -6.00 -6.02 0.72
C TRP A 298 -6.32 -7.17 1.68
N PHE A 299 -6.53 -6.87 2.98
CA PHE A 299 -6.64 -7.90 4.02
C PHE A 299 -7.77 -7.65 5.03
N SER A 300 -8.26 -8.74 5.63
CA SER A 300 -9.09 -8.77 6.84
C SER A 300 -8.53 -9.79 7.85
N PHE A 301 -9.09 -9.90 9.06
CA PHE A 301 -8.51 -10.73 10.13
C PHE A 301 -9.53 -11.55 10.92
N ILE A 302 -9.22 -12.83 11.11
CA ILE A 302 -9.81 -13.73 12.12
C ILE A 302 -9.03 -13.51 13.42
N ARG A 303 -9.72 -13.03 14.45
CA ARG A 303 -9.10 -12.62 15.71
C ARG A 303 -9.50 -13.51 16.88
N PRO A 304 -8.59 -13.74 17.84
CA PRO A 304 -8.97 -14.30 19.12
C PRO A 304 -9.85 -13.30 19.90
N PRO A 305 -10.54 -13.74 20.97
CA PRO A 305 -11.24 -12.87 21.90
C PRO A 305 -10.33 -11.72 22.38
N ARG A 306 -10.92 -10.55 22.68
CA ARG A 306 -10.16 -9.38 23.14
C ARG A 306 -9.29 -9.75 24.35
N ILE A 307 -8.01 -9.42 24.28
CA ILE A 307 -7.06 -9.62 25.37
C ILE A 307 -7.30 -8.50 26.40
N GLU A 308 -7.93 -8.84 27.51
CA GLU A 308 -8.05 -7.96 28.68
C GLU A 308 -6.78 -8.08 29.54
N ALA A 309 -5.68 -7.51 29.04
CA ALA A 309 -4.44 -7.42 29.79
C ALA A 309 -4.20 -5.94 30.17
N PRO A 310 -4.66 -5.50 31.36
CA PRO A 310 -4.61 -4.09 31.77
C PRO A 310 -3.18 -3.53 31.92
N TRP A 311 -2.16 -4.39 31.89
CA TRP A 311 -0.76 -3.97 31.92
C TRP A 311 -0.18 -3.61 30.55
N LEU A 312 -0.88 -3.93 29.45
CA LEU A 312 -0.42 -3.57 28.11
C LEU A 312 -0.58 -2.07 27.90
N SER A 313 0.44 -1.43 27.33
CA SER A 313 0.46 0.01 27.10
C SER A 313 1.20 0.31 25.81
N LYS A 314 1.23 1.60 25.41
CA LYS A 314 1.94 2.04 24.21
C LYS A 314 3.42 1.64 24.17
N SER A 315 4.05 1.48 25.34
CA SER A 315 5.46 1.08 25.47
C SER A 315 5.68 -0.43 25.36
N THR A 316 4.61 -1.23 25.32
CA THR A 316 4.72 -2.68 25.10
C THR A 316 5.10 -2.96 23.65
N VAL A 317 6.09 -3.82 23.43
CA VAL A 317 6.60 -4.14 22.09
C VAL A 317 6.21 -5.58 21.71
N PRO A 318 5.04 -5.80 21.08
CA PRO A 318 4.64 -7.15 20.71
C PRO A 318 5.51 -7.71 19.57
N ALA A 319 5.68 -9.03 19.57
CA ALA A 319 6.21 -9.75 18.42
C ALA A 319 5.06 -10.17 17.49
N LEU A 320 5.17 -9.80 16.21
CA LEU A 320 4.36 -10.31 15.11
C LEU A 320 5.21 -11.33 14.37
N VAL A 321 4.79 -12.59 14.44
CA VAL A 321 5.52 -13.72 13.86
C VAL A 321 4.78 -14.18 12.62
N ILE A 322 5.40 -14.00 11.46
CA ILE A 322 4.81 -14.46 10.20
C ILE A 322 5.08 -15.95 10.05
N SER A 323 4.02 -16.72 9.93
CA SER A 323 4.10 -18.14 9.64
C SER A 323 3.23 -18.50 8.45
N GLY A 324 3.86 -19.15 7.47
CA GLY A 324 3.15 -20.03 6.54
C GLY A 324 3.55 -21.48 6.80
N GLY A 325 4.18 -21.81 7.92
CA GLY A 325 4.88 -23.08 8.09
C GLY A 325 3.97 -24.28 8.31
N SER A 326 4.49 -25.25 9.06
CA SER A 326 3.73 -26.39 9.58
C SER A 326 3.44 -26.15 11.06
N ALA A 327 2.16 -26.18 11.43
CA ALA A 327 1.68 -26.10 12.81
C ALA A 327 2.31 -27.20 13.66
N SER A 328 2.42 -28.43 13.14
CA SER A 328 3.03 -29.56 13.84
C SER A 328 4.52 -29.33 14.16
N LYS A 329 5.27 -28.73 13.23
CA LYS A 329 6.67 -28.35 13.48
C LYS A 329 6.78 -27.25 14.53
N LEU A 330 5.92 -26.25 14.47
CA LEU A 330 5.93 -25.16 15.45
C LEU A 330 5.48 -25.61 16.84
N ASP A 331 4.47 -26.47 16.96
CA ASP A 331 4.10 -27.13 18.21
C ASP A 331 5.32 -27.84 18.83
N ALA A 332 6.00 -28.68 18.04
CA ALA A 332 7.17 -29.41 18.49
C ALA A 332 8.34 -28.49 18.89
N GLU A 333 8.51 -27.35 18.24
CA GLU A 333 9.55 -26.36 18.56
C GLU A 333 9.23 -25.57 19.84
N LEU A 334 7.97 -25.21 20.06
CA LEU A 334 7.51 -24.45 21.25
C LEU A 334 7.47 -25.30 22.53
N ARG A 335 7.58 -26.63 22.40
CA ARG A 335 7.74 -27.57 23.53
C ARG A 335 9.22 -27.85 23.89
N LYS A 336 10.18 -27.34 23.10
CA LYS A 336 11.63 -27.57 23.28
C LYS A 336 12.31 -26.38 24.01
N ASN A 337 13.65 -26.36 23.98
CA ASN A 337 14.57 -25.49 24.73
C ASN A 337 14.52 -23.98 24.41
N TYR A 338 13.33 -23.42 24.12
CA TYR A 338 13.10 -21.99 23.96
C TYR A 338 14.07 -21.32 22.96
N SER A 339 14.46 -22.05 21.91
CA SER A 339 15.51 -21.59 20.99
C SER A 339 15.04 -20.49 20.03
N LEU A 340 13.73 -20.38 19.78
CA LEU A 340 13.16 -19.37 18.90
C LEU A 340 13.21 -17.98 19.56
N ALA A 341 13.60 -16.95 18.81
CA ALA A 341 13.73 -15.58 19.32
C ALA A 341 12.41 -15.06 19.90
N TRP A 342 11.30 -15.44 19.27
CA TRP A 342 9.94 -15.06 19.62
C TRP A 342 9.23 -16.05 20.55
N HIS A 343 9.92 -17.09 21.03
CA HIS A 343 9.32 -18.06 21.95
C HIS A 343 8.63 -17.33 23.12
N PRO A 344 7.40 -17.68 23.53
CA PRO A 344 6.66 -16.93 24.55
C PRO A 344 7.43 -16.71 25.88
N LYS A 345 8.25 -17.68 26.29
CA LYS A 345 9.18 -17.57 27.44
C LYS A 345 10.32 -16.57 27.27
N ASN A 346 10.72 -16.26 26.04
CA ASN A 346 11.77 -15.28 25.73
C ASN A 346 11.23 -13.85 25.62
N MET A 347 9.91 -13.69 25.55
CA MET A 347 9.22 -12.43 25.32
C MET A 347 8.82 -11.82 26.66
N THR A 348 9.77 -11.13 27.29
CA THR A 348 9.59 -10.47 28.59
C THR A 348 9.90 -8.98 28.49
N GLY A 349 9.08 -8.17 29.17
CA GLY A 349 9.22 -6.71 29.16
C GLY A 349 10.46 -6.22 29.92
N VAL A 350 10.64 -4.90 29.91
CA VAL A 350 11.84 -4.16 30.38
C VAL A 350 12.33 -4.53 31.79
N LEU A 351 11.44 -4.93 32.68
CA LEU A 351 11.77 -5.30 34.06
C LEU A 351 11.75 -6.82 34.31
N GLY A 352 11.67 -7.63 33.25
CA GLY A 352 11.58 -9.10 33.31
C GLY A 352 10.31 -9.63 33.99
N SER A 353 9.43 -8.76 34.46
CA SER A 353 8.32 -9.10 35.37
C SER A 353 7.00 -9.42 34.65
N ARG A 354 6.88 -9.08 33.36
CA ARG A 354 5.66 -9.26 32.57
C ARG A 354 5.97 -9.78 31.18
N SER A 355 5.18 -10.73 30.71
CA SER A 355 5.30 -11.28 29.36
C SER A 355 4.76 -10.31 28.31
N GLU A 356 5.53 -10.08 27.26
CA GLU A 356 5.07 -9.33 26.09
C GLU A 356 4.27 -10.24 25.14
N PRO A 357 3.25 -9.70 24.44
CA PRO A 357 2.44 -10.51 23.54
C PRO A 357 3.23 -10.99 22.32
N VAL A 358 2.92 -12.21 21.91
CA VAL A 358 3.36 -12.85 20.68
C VAL A 358 2.13 -13.15 19.85
N TYR A 359 2.07 -12.58 18.65
CA TYR A 359 1.01 -12.85 17.70
C TYR A 359 1.58 -13.67 16.56
N LEU A 360 1.14 -14.93 16.47
CA LEU A 360 1.44 -15.82 15.38
C LEU A 360 0.44 -15.56 14.25
N LEU A 361 0.92 -14.96 13.17
CA LEU A 361 0.10 -14.59 12.02
C LEU A 361 0.19 -15.69 10.96
N VAL A 362 -0.96 -16.26 10.62
CA VAL A 362 -1.11 -17.30 9.59
C VAL A 362 -2.18 -16.90 8.59
N HIS A 363 -2.09 -17.39 7.35
CA HIS A 363 -3.16 -17.16 6.39
C HIS A 363 -4.44 -17.90 6.83
N LYS A 364 -5.62 -17.41 6.42
CA LYS A 364 -6.91 -18.04 6.76
C LYS A 364 -6.99 -19.53 6.43
N LEU A 365 -6.28 -19.96 5.38
CA LEU A 365 -6.23 -21.35 4.94
C LEU A 365 -5.58 -22.26 5.98
N ASP A 366 -4.57 -21.77 6.69
CA ASP A 366 -3.85 -22.55 7.70
C ASP A 366 -4.42 -22.37 9.11
N TYR A 367 -5.22 -21.32 9.34
CA TYR A 367 -5.74 -20.99 10.67
C TYR A 367 -6.38 -22.18 11.40
N PRO A 368 -7.27 -23.00 10.78
CA PRO A 368 -7.88 -24.13 11.48
C PRO A 368 -6.85 -25.17 11.95
N ALA A 369 -5.85 -25.47 11.12
CA ALA A 369 -4.82 -26.46 11.42
C ALA A 369 -3.92 -25.99 12.59
N TYR A 370 -3.58 -24.70 12.62
CA TYR A 370 -2.84 -24.11 13.74
C TYR A 370 -3.67 -24.11 15.02
N ALA A 371 -4.93 -23.68 14.94
CA ALA A 371 -5.82 -23.62 16.09
C ALA A 371 -6.04 -24.99 16.73
N SER A 372 -6.15 -26.06 15.93
CA SER A 372 -6.31 -27.42 16.44
C SER A 372 -5.01 -28.03 16.96
N THR A 373 -3.92 -27.91 16.20
CA THR A 373 -2.65 -28.62 16.48
C THR A 373 -1.92 -28.01 17.66
N MET A 374 -1.94 -26.68 17.78
CA MET A 374 -1.19 -25.94 18.80
C MET A 374 -2.06 -25.58 20.01
N LYS A 375 -3.23 -26.21 20.17
CA LYS A 375 -4.19 -25.89 21.24
C LYS A 375 -3.54 -25.88 22.63
N ASP A 376 -2.84 -26.96 23.00
CA ASP A 376 -2.19 -27.03 24.32
C ASP A 376 -1.10 -25.97 24.49
N VAL A 377 -0.41 -25.61 23.40
CA VAL A 377 0.64 -24.58 23.43
C VAL A 377 0.02 -23.20 23.68
N PHE A 378 -1.14 -22.89 23.10
CA PHE A 378 -1.88 -21.66 23.40
C PHE A 378 -2.41 -21.65 24.84
N GLU A 379 -2.86 -22.79 25.37
CA GLU A 379 -3.27 -22.92 26.78
C GLU A 379 -2.08 -22.77 27.74
N GLN A 380 -0.91 -23.30 27.37
CA GLN A 380 0.31 -23.22 28.16
C GLN A 380 0.92 -21.81 28.20
N TYR A 381 0.77 -21.03 27.13
CA TYR A 381 1.38 -19.71 26.98
C TYR A 381 0.33 -18.61 26.78
N PRO A 382 -0.15 -17.95 27.86
CA PRO A 382 -1.21 -16.94 27.78
C PRO A 382 -0.85 -15.69 26.96
N ASN A 383 0.43 -15.43 26.73
CA ASN A 383 0.92 -14.33 25.89
C ASN A 383 1.12 -14.73 24.42
N LEU A 384 0.77 -15.95 24.02
CA LEU A 384 0.81 -16.41 22.63
C LEU A 384 -0.61 -16.41 22.04
N HIS A 385 -0.77 -15.78 20.89
CA HIS A 385 -2.07 -15.58 20.25
C HIS A 385 -2.00 -15.94 18.78
N LEU A 386 -3.00 -16.67 18.28
CA LEU A 386 -3.14 -17.00 16.86
C LEU A 386 -4.01 -15.95 16.16
N VAL A 387 -3.52 -15.44 15.04
CA VAL A 387 -4.23 -14.46 14.20
C VAL A 387 -4.28 -15.00 12.76
N GLY A 388 -5.48 -15.12 12.21
CA GLY A 388 -5.67 -15.48 10.80
C GLY A 388 -5.80 -14.22 9.96
N TRP A 389 -4.94 -14.00 8.95
CA TRP A 389 -5.15 -12.95 7.97
C TRP A 389 -5.82 -13.51 6.71
N ASP A 390 -6.78 -12.77 6.16
CA ASP A 390 -7.55 -13.14 4.98
C ASP A 390 -7.29 -12.12 3.87
N GLY A 391 -6.46 -12.52 2.91
CA GLY A 391 -6.24 -11.83 1.64
C GLY A 391 -6.94 -12.50 0.47
N GLY A 392 -8.10 -13.13 0.67
CA GLY A 392 -8.80 -13.86 -0.39
C GLY A 392 -7.97 -15.03 -0.91
N LYS A 393 -7.65 -15.00 -2.20
CA LYS A 393 -6.74 -15.93 -2.87
C LYS A 393 -5.29 -15.45 -2.92
N LEU A 394 -5.01 -14.20 -2.51
CA LEU A 394 -3.66 -13.64 -2.52
C LEU A 394 -2.83 -14.24 -1.38
N THR A 395 -1.72 -14.88 -1.76
CA THR A 395 -0.71 -15.40 -0.84
C THR A 395 0.68 -14.90 -1.24
N GLY A 396 1.69 -15.19 -0.43
CA GLY A 396 3.09 -14.87 -0.73
C GLY A 396 3.77 -14.04 0.34
N PHE A 397 5.07 -13.79 0.16
CA PHE A 397 5.89 -13.15 1.19
C PHE A 397 5.50 -11.68 1.41
N GLY A 398 5.39 -10.88 0.34
CA GLY A 398 4.93 -9.49 0.41
C GLY A 398 3.53 -9.38 1.01
N ALA A 399 2.60 -10.24 0.61
CA ALA A 399 1.25 -10.25 1.17
C ALA A 399 1.24 -10.59 2.68
N ALA A 400 2.04 -11.54 3.13
CA ALA A 400 2.13 -11.92 4.54
C ALA A 400 2.83 -10.86 5.41
N ARG A 401 3.87 -10.20 4.88
CA ARG A 401 4.53 -9.07 5.56
C ARG A 401 3.64 -7.83 5.59
N ALA A 402 2.98 -7.53 4.47
CA ALA A 402 1.99 -6.49 4.40
C ALA A 402 0.86 -6.79 5.38
N SER A 403 0.25 -7.99 5.40
CA SER A 403 -0.86 -8.31 6.31
C SER A 403 -0.52 -8.14 7.79
N ALA A 404 0.73 -8.40 8.20
CA ALA A 404 1.20 -8.08 9.55
C ALA A 404 1.07 -6.59 9.90
N LEU A 405 1.18 -5.73 8.89
CA LEU A 405 1.18 -4.28 8.98
C LEU A 405 -0.08 -3.59 8.40
N ALA A 406 -0.88 -4.30 7.58
CA ALA A 406 -1.64 -3.66 6.49
C ALA A 406 -2.91 -2.95 6.87
N LEU A 407 -3.75 -3.54 7.71
CA LEU A 407 -4.95 -2.87 8.19
C LEU A 407 -5.26 -3.33 9.60
N ALA A 408 -4.32 -2.97 10.47
CA ALA A 408 -4.53 -2.91 11.88
C ALA A 408 -4.62 -4.29 12.55
N PHE A 409 -3.60 -5.14 12.39
CA PHE A 409 -3.29 -5.95 13.58
C PHE A 409 -2.68 -5.02 14.63
N ALA A 410 -1.45 -4.52 14.41
CA ALA A 410 -0.77 -3.62 15.34
C ALA A 410 -1.57 -2.35 15.68
N ASP A 411 -2.14 -1.67 14.68
CA ASP A 411 -2.94 -0.44 14.88
C ASP A 411 -4.31 -0.68 15.55
N THR A 412 -4.86 -1.91 15.55
CA THR A 412 -6.11 -2.19 16.29
C THR A 412 -5.88 -2.74 17.69
N LEU A 413 -4.63 -3.03 18.05
CA LEU A 413 -4.32 -3.41 19.42
C LEU A 413 -4.82 -2.28 20.33
N ALA A 414 -5.64 -2.65 21.31
CA ALA A 414 -6.32 -1.67 22.16
C ALA A 414 -5.34 -0.71 22.87
N TYR A 415 -4.12 -1.20 23.13
CA TYR A 415 -3.04 -0.47 23.78
C TYR A 415 -2.16 0.37 22.83
N ARG A 416 -2.41 0.31 21.51
CA ARG A 416 -1.75 1.13 20.47
C ARG A 416 -0.21 1.18 20.62
N PRO A 417 0.51 0.07 20.39
CA PRO A 417 1.95 0.04 20.56
C PRO A 417 2.64 1.10 19.69
N GLU A 418 3.64 1.78 20.23
CA GLU A 418 4.50 2.70 19.47
C GLU A 418 5.57 1.97 18.67
N ARG A 419 5.77 0.68 18.96
CA ARG A 419 6.73 -0.19 18.30
C ARG A 419 6.26 -1.63 18.29
N ILE A 420 6.60 -2.34 17.22
CA ILE A 420 6.44 -3.79 17.12
C ILE A 420 7.76 -4.44 16.69
N MET A 421 7.88 -5.75 16.94
CA MET A 421 8.87 -6.59 16.30
C MET A 421 8.21 -7.45 15.23
N LEU A 422 8.72 -7.43 14.00
CA LEU A 422 8.32 -8.39 12.96
C LEU A 422 9.42 -9.44 12.83
N ILE A 423 9.05 -10.72 12.99
CA ILE A 423 10.00 -11.83 13.13
C ILE A 423 9.59 -12.99 12.25
N ASP A 424 10.52 -13.53 11.45
CA ASP A 424 10.30 -14.77 10.73
C ASP A 424 10.22 -15.96 11.72
N GLN A 425 9.32 -16.91 11.47
CA GLN A 425 9.06 -18.05 12.35
C GLN A 425 10.29 -18.88 12.75
N ASP A 426 11.34 -18.89 11.93
CA ASP A 426 12.53 -19.74 12.10
C ASP A 426 13.77 -19.01 12.65
N VAL A 427 13.61 -17.76 13.10
CA VAL A 427 14.67 -16.98 13.76
C VAL A 427 14.94 -17.50 15.17
N VAL A 428 16.21 -17.72 15.50
CA VAL A 428 16.64 -18.17 16.82
C VAL A 428 17.14 -17.02 17.69
N LYS A 429 17.02 -17.21 19.01
CA LYS A 429 17.57 -16.29 20.01
C LYS A 429 19.10 -16.38 20.03
N THR A 430 19.78 -15.26 19.86
CA THR A 430 21.23 -15.10 20.10
C THR A 430 21.44 -13.94 21.07
N GLU A 431 22.57 -13.89 21.80
CA GLU A 431 22.80 -12.78 22.74
C GLU A 431 22.97 -11.43 22.03
N GLN A 432 23.49 -11.47 20.80
CA GLN A 432 23.73 -10.33 19.91
C GLN A 432 22.44 -9.71 19.36
N THR A 433 21.40 -10.50 19.11
CA THR A 433 20.14 -10.02 18.54
C THR A 433 18.96 -10.08 19.52
N ARG A 434 19.17 -10.56 20.75
CA ARG A 434 18.10 -10.71 21.75
C ARG A 434 17.53 -9.34 22.13
N HIS A 435 16.27 -9.12 21.77
CA HIS A 435 15.52 -7.89 22.07
C HIS A 435 15.41 -7.55 23.58
N THR A 436 15.48 -8.56 24.47
CA THR A 436 15.50 -8.33 25.92
C THR A 436 16.87 -7.93 26.48
N ASN A 437 17.94 -7.96 25.67
CA ASN A 437 19.24 -7.42 26.06
C ASN A 437 19.20 -5.88 26.01
N PRO A 438 19.47 -5.16 27.13
CA PRO A 438 19.47 -3.70 27.14
C PRO A 438 20.44 -3.07 26.15
N ALA A 439 21.60 -3.70 25.90
CA ALA A 439 22.58 -3.20 24.94
C ALA A 439 22.03 -3.21 23.51
N VAL A 440 21.42 -4.34 23.11
CA VAL A 440 20.78 -4.50 21.80
C VAL A 440 19.62 -3.50 21.66
N ARG A 441 18.77 -3.38 22.68
CA ARG A 441 17.66 -2.43 22.67
C ARG A 441 18.14 -0.99 22.47
N ASN A 442 19.13 -0.55 23.25
CA ASN A 442 19.70 0.79 23.15
C ASN A 442 20.31 1.05 21.78
N GLN A 443 20.96 0.05 21.18
CA GLN A 443 21.50 0.14 19.83
C GLN A 443 20.39 0.32 18.78
N ILE A 444 19.32 -0.47 18.85
CA ILE A 444 18.15 -0.33 17.95
C ILE A 444 17.49 1.04 18.12
N ASP A 445 17.36 1.53 19.35
CA ASP A 445 16.86 2.86 19.65
C ASP A 445 17.74 3.97 19.06
N ALA A 446 19.06 3.83 19.18
CA ALA A 446 20.02 4.76 18.62
C ALA A 446 19.94 4.79 17.08
N ILE A 447 19.83 3.63 16.41
CA ILE A 447 19.72 3.55 14.95
C ILE A 447 18.43 4.21 14.46
N HIS A 448 17.28 3.92 15.06
CA HIS A 448 16.03 4.60 14.70
C HIS A 448 16.14 6.12 14.85
N THR A 449 16.82 6.58 15.90
CA THR A 449 16.98 8.02 16.18
C THR A 449 17.93 8.69 15.19
N ALA A 450 19.07 8.05 14.90
CA ALA A 450 20.10 8.57 14.01
C ALA A 450 19.64 8.59 12.54
N THR A 451 18.98 7.52 12.09
CA THR A 451 18.56 7.37 10.68
C THR A 451 17.19 7.97 10.40
N ARG A 452 16.36 8.17 11.43
CA ARG A 452 14.94 8.54 11.34
C ARG A 452 14.10 7.57 10.50
N GLN A 453 14.59 6.35 10.30
CA GLN A 453 13.89 5.32 9.52
C GLN A 453 12.82 4.62 10.38
N PRO A 454 11.65 4.30 9.81
CA PRO A 454 10.56 3.66 10.53
C PRO A 454 10.88 2.20 10.88
N ILE A 455 11.86 1.59 10.21
CA ILE A 455 12.25 0.20 10.36
C ILE A 455 13.76 0.08 10.59
N VAL A 456 14.14 -0.81 11.52
CA VAL A 456 15.53 -1.13 11.86
C VAL A 456 15.64 -2.63 12.05
N GLY A 457 16.64 -3.27 11.45
CA GLY A 457 16.90 -4.70 11.67
C GLY A 457 17.64 -4.95 12.97
N TYR A 458 17.42 -6.13 13.56
CA TYR A 458 18.21 -6.61 14.70
C TYR A 458 19.58 -7.17 14.29
N GLY A 459 19.84 -7.28 12.99
CA GLY A 459 21.08 -7.76 12.42
C GLY A 459 20.90 -8.11 10.94
N ILE A 460 21.91 -8.71 10.36
CA ILE A 460 21.95 -9.15 8.97
C ILE A 460 21.37 -10.56 8.85
N GLY A 461 20.35 -10.68 8.00
CA GLY A 461 19.69 -11.94 7.69
C GLY A 461 20.46 -12.77 6.67
N TYR A 462 20.57 -14.08 6.94
CA TYR A 462 21.15 -15.07 6.02
C TYR A 462 20.07 -16.07 5.58
N PRO A 463 20.06 -16.50 4.30
CA PRO A 463 19.07 -17.44 3.80
C PRO A 463 19.29 -18.87 4.32
N GLU A 464 20.53 -19.20 4.67
CA GLU A 464 20.92 -20.54 5.10
C GLU A 464 20.43 -20.85 6.51
N ARG A 465 19.86 -22.04 6.66
CA ARG A 465 19.45 -22.58 7.96
C ARG A 465 20.59 -23.37 8.56
N GLN A 466 20.92 -23.07 9.80
CA GLN A 466 21.99 -23.74 10.54
C GLN A 466 21.48 -24.28 11.88
N ALA A 467 22.28 -25.12 12.53
CA ALA A 467 21.99 -25.56 13.89
C ALA A 467 21.93 -24.34 14.83
N PRO A 468 20.99 -24.30 15.78
CA PRO A 468 20.96 -23.22 16.77
C PRO A 468 22.29 -23.17 17.54
N PRO A 469 22.87 -21.97 17.77
CA PRO A 469 24.04 -21.84 18.62
C PRO A 469 23.69 -22.31 20.04
N LYS A 470 24.68 -22.79 20.80
CA LYS A 470 24.47 -23.02 22.24
C LYS A 470 24.19 -21.68 22.92
N PRO A 471 23.44 -21.67 24.05
CA PRO A 471 23.24 -20.45 24.82
C PRO A 471 24.57 -19.74 25.09
N PHE A 472 24.60 -18.41 24.90
CA PHE A 472 25.77 -17.54 25.11
C PHE A 472 26.97 -17.76 24.17
N MET A 473 26.85 -18.59 23.13
CA MET A 473 27.87 -18.65 22.09
C MET A 473 27.75 -17.46 21.12
N GLU A 474 28.88 -16.84 20.83
CA GLU A 474 28.96 -15.82 19.79
C GLU A 474 28.77 -16.42 18.40
N THR A 475 28.04 -15.69 17.56
CA THR A 475 27.92 -15.99 16.13
C THR A 475 29.09 -15.38 15.37
N SER A 476 29.52 -16.00 14.28
CA SER A 476 30.52 -15.40 13.40
C SER A 476 30.08 -14.01 12.92
N PRO A 477 30.99 -13.02 12.90
CA PRO A 477 30.66 -11.67 12.46
C PRO A 477 30.27 -11.65 10.97
N PRO A 478 29.42 -10.70 10.55
CA PRO A 478 29.09 -10.52 9.15
C PRO A 478 30.31 -10.13 8.28
N GLN A 479 30.27 -10.50 7.00
CA GLN A 479 31.27 -10.08 6.03
C GLN A 479 30.89 -8.73 5.40
N ALA A 480 31.87 -8.00 4.85
CA ALA A 480 31.67 -6.69 4.24
C ALA A 480 30.58 -6.67 3.14
N GLN A 481 30.43 -7.77 2.39
CA GLN A 481 29.42 -7.91 1.34
C GLN A 481 27.99 -8.13 1.88
N ASP A 482 27.85 -8.60 3.12
CA ASP A 482 26.56 -8.94 3.72
C ASP A 482 25.78 -7.69 4.14
N PHE A 483 26.46 -6.55 4.29
CA PHE A 483 25.86 -5.26 4.64
C PHE A 483 25.01 -4.66 3.50
N ASN A 484 25.03 -5.26 2.31
CA ASN A 484 24.17 -4.86 1.20
C ASN A 484 22.85 -5.67 1.20
N SER A 485 22.61 -6.47 2.24
CA SER A 485 21.46 -7.36 2.33
C SER A 485 20.16 -6.58 2.58
N PRO A 486 19.09 -6.90 1.83
CA PRO A 486 17.75 -6.38 2.10
C PRO A 486 17.08 -7.09 3.28
N ALA A 487 17.64 -8.19 3.79
CA ALA A 487 16.89 -9.19 4.54
C ALA A 487 16.46 -8.70 5.92
N GLN A 488 15.15 -8.54 6.07
CA GLN A 488 14.51 -8.05 7.28
C GLN A 488 13.82 -9.20 8.03
N GLN A 489 14.60 -10.23 8.36
CA GLN A 489 14.12 -11.45 9.02
C GLN A 489 13.70 -11.21 10.48
N PHE A 490 14.28 -10.19 11.12
CA PHE A 490 13.95 -9.76 12.47
C PHE A 490 14.15 -8.24 12.54
N VAL A 491 13.05 -7.50 12.62
CA VAL A 491 13.05 -6.04 12.57
C VAL A 491 12.21 -5.42 13.67
N SER A 492 12.63 -4.23 14.10
CA SER A 492 11.87 -3.27 14.90
C SER A 492 11.21 -2.27 13.95
N ILE A 493 9.90 -2.04 14.14
CA ILE A 493 9.13 -1.07 13.35
C ILE A 493 8.47 -0.09 14.32
N LYS A 494 8.60 1.21 14.07
CA LYS A 494 7.95 2.28 14.84
C LYS A 494 6.64 2.71 14.18
N ALA A 495 5.67 3.11 15.00
CA ALA A 495 4.45 3.73 14.52
C ALA A 495 4.76 5.08 13.82
N PRO A 496 3.96 5.49 12.81
CA PRO A 496 2.82 4.77 12.25
C PRO A 496 3.25 3.56 11.40
N PHE A 497 2.56 2.43 11.55
CA PHE A 497 2.89 1.20 10.83
C PHE A 497 2.38 1.18 9.38
N ARG A 498 1.51 2.13 9.04
CA ARG A 498 0.95 2.36 7.71
C ARG A 498 1.19 3.80 7.25
N GLY A 499 1.40 3.96 5.95
CA GLY A 499 1.33 5.26 5.30
C GLY A 499 -0.13 5.68 5.07
N GLN A 500 -0.34 6.93 4.67
CA GLN A 500 -1.65 7.35 4.19
C GLN A 500 -1.96 6.57 2.90
N TRP A 501 -3.02 5.76 2.90
CA TRP A 501 -3.47 4.92 1.76
C TRP A 501 -2.60 3.71 1.42
N THR A 502 -1.74 3.25 2.34
CA THR A 502 -0.98 2.01 2.15
C THR A 502 -1.35 0.95 3.17
N ASP A 503 -1.28 -0.30 2.71
CA ASP A 503 -1.41 -1.51 3.49
C ASP A 503 -0.09 -1.83 4.24
N GLY A 504 0.52 -0.81 4.85
CA GLY A 504 1.80 -0.93 5.54
C GLY A 504 3.00 -0.48 4.70
N ILE A 505 4.20 -0.77 5.20
CA ILE A 505 5.49 -0.43 4.54
C ILE A 505 5.96 -1.49 3.54
N TYR A 506 5.34 -2.68 3.53
CA TYR A 506 5.69 -3.74 2.59
C TYR A 506 4.72 -3.77 1.39
N PRO A 507 5.23 -3.99 0.17
CA PRO A 507 4.40 -4.08 -1.03
C PRO A 507 3.69 -5.44 -1.11
N PRO A 508 2.36 -5.52 -0.98
CA PRO A 508 1.63 -6.78 -0.92
C PRO A 508 1.69 -7.60 -2.23
N TYR A 509 2.03 -6.95 -3.35
CA TYR A 509 2.12 -7.55 -4.69
C TYR A 509 3.48 -8.22 -5.00
N MET A 510 4.46 -8.13 -4.08
CA MET A 510 5.75 -8.81 -4.21
C MET A 510 5.69 -10.20 -3.54
N VAL A 511 5.08 -11.17 -4.21
CA VAL A 511 4.71 -12.47 -3.62
C VAL A 511 5.82 -13.53 -3.62
N ALA A 512 6.88 -13.36 -4.42
CA ALA A 512 7.87 -14.40 -4.73
C ALA A 512 9.21 -14.27 -3.98
N GLY A 513 9.51 -13.11 -3.39
CA GLY A 513 10.68 -12.91 -2.50
C GLY A 513 11.44 -11.59 -2.66
N GLY A 514 10.94 -10.67 -3.48
CA GLY A 514 11.51 -9.34 -3.69
C GLY A 514 10.95 -8.23 -2.79
N GLU A 515 10.06 -8.55 -1.85
CA GLU A 515 9.35 -7.58 -1.00
C GLU A 515 10.29 -6.79 -0.09
N ASP A 516 11.24 -7.45 0.58
CA ASP A 516 12.25 -6.82 1.43
C ASP A 516 13.17 -5.90 0.59
N MET A 517 13.48 -6.30 -0.64
CA MET A 517 14.28 -5.50 -1.55
C MET A 517 13.54 -4.24 -2.00
N LEU A 518 12.25 -4.36 -2.31
CA LEU A 518 11.45 -3.24 -2.80
C LEU A 518 11.19 -2.24 -1.67
N MET A 519 10.73 -2.70 -0.51
CA MET A 519 10.53 -1.84 0.67
C MET A 519 11.85 -1.16 1.08
N GLY A 520 12.98 -1.87 1.04
CA GLY A 520 14.28 -1.29 1.40
C GLY A 520 14.73 -0.17 0.45
N LYS A 521 14.32 -0.24 -0.84
CA LYS A 521 14.56 0.83 -1.82
C LYS A 521 13.61 2.00 -1.62
N GLU A 522 12.32 1.73 -1.43
CA GLU A 522 11.30 2.77 -1.26
C GLU A 522 11.53 3.61 -0.01
N LEU A 523 12.05 3.00 1.06
CA LEU A 523 12.46 3.70 2.30
C LEU A 523 13.88 4.29 2.24
N GLY A 524 14.66 4.01 1.19
CA GLY A 524 16.03 4.49 1.08
C GLY A 524 16.96 3.95 2.18
N LEU A 525 16.81 2.68 2.56
CA LEU A 525 17.59 2.05 3.63
C LEU A 525 19.04 1.79 3.24
N ASN A 526 19.35 1.78 1.94
CA ASN A 526 20.69 1.56 1.42
C ASN A 526 21.31 2.88 0.95
N ILE A 527 22.42 3.29 1.58
CA ILE A 527 23.21 4.48 1.22
C ILE A 527 24.60 4.02 0.79
N ALA A 528 25.05 4.45 -0.39
CA ALA A 528 26.35 4.05 -0.96
C ALA A 528 26.55 2.51 -1.01
N GLY A 529 25.48 1.78 -1.31
CA GLY A 529 25.47 0.31 -1.38
C GLY A 529 25.28 -0.38 -0.04
N ARG A 530 25.42 0.31 1.10
CA ARG A 530 25.33 -0.26 2.45
C ARG A 530 23.97 0.00 3.10
N ASN A 531 23.38 -1.01 3.71
CA ASN A 531 22.19 -0.86 4.53
C ASN A 531 22.53 -0.13 5.85
N VAL A 532 21.95 1.06 6.05
CA VAL A 532 22.28 1.93 7.21
C VAL A 532 21.41 1.67 8.44
N VAL A 533 20.43 0.77 8.33
CA VAL A 533 19.50 0.44 9.43
C VAL A 533 19.72 -0.95 10.01
N LEU A 534 20.92 -1.52 9.84
CA LEU A 534 21.30 -2.82 10.39
C LEU A 534 22.51 -2.66 11.32
N PRO A 535 22.48 -3.23 12.54
CA PRO A 535 23.68 -3.42 13.35
C PRO A 535 24.58 -4.50 12.71
N GLU A 536 25.84 -4.54 13.12
CA GLU A 536 26.86 -5.48 12.61
C GLU A 536 26.72 -6.88 13.26
N GLU A 537 25.49 -7.34 13.41
CA GLU A 537 25.16 -8.59 14.10
C GLU A 537 24.53 -9.60 13.15
N ARG A 538 24.67 -10.89 13.44
CA ARG A 538 24.12 -11.96 12.60
C ARG A 538 22.77 -12.45 13.12
N ILE A 539 21.75 -12.42 12.27
CA ILE A 539 20.50 -13.15 12.51
C ILE A 539 20.73 -14.60 12.10
N VAL A 540 20.39 -15.52 13.01
CA VAL A 540 20.49 -16.96 12.77
C VAL A 540 19.10 -17.55 12.55
N LYS A 541 18.99 -18.42 11.54
CA LYS A 541 17.81 -19.23 11.28
C LYS A 541 18.09 -20.71 11.45
N LYS A 542 17.08 -21.47 11.90
CA LYS A 542 17.13 -22.92 12.00
C LYS A 542 16.10 -23.59 11.09
N ALA A 543 16.31 -24.87 10.78
CA ALA A 543 15.20 -25.69 10.31
C ALA A 543 14.27 -26.00 11.48
N LEU A 544 12.96 -25.82 11.27
CA LEU A 544 11.96 -26.27 12.24
C LEU A 544 11.91 -27.80 12.21
N GLY A 545 12.11 -28.43 13.37
CA GLY A 545 12.04 -29.89 13.50
C GLY A 545 10.61 -30.37 13.78
N GLY A 546 10.29 -31.60 13.39
CA GLY A 546 8.97 -32.22 13.58
C GLY A 546 8.36 -32.72 12.28
N VAL A 547 7.18 -33.32 12.39
CA VAL A 547 6.41 -33.83 11.24
C VAL A 547 5.87 -32.65 10.44
N ALA A 548 5.95 -32.70 9.11
CA ALA A 548 5.35 -31.68 8.26
C ALA A 548 3.83 -31.89 8.17
N ASP A 549 3.07 -30.80 8.20
CA ASP A 549 1.63 -30.85 7.97
C ASP A 549 1.35 -31.38 6.57
N THR A 550 0.38 -32.29 6.47
CA THR A 550 -0.08 -32.86 5.19
C THR A 550 -1.61 -32.92 5.20
N PRO A 551 -2.31 -32.06 4.45
CA PRO A 551 -1.80 -31.03 3.54
C PRO A 551 -1.39 -29.72 4.27
N ASN A 552 -0.49 -28.95 3.66
CA ASN A 552 -0.24 -27.55 4.01
C ASN A 552 -0.97 -26.66 3.01
N ALA A 553 -2.23 -26.33 3.29
CA ALA A 553 -3.12 -25.66 2.33
C ALA A 553 -2.54 -24.35 1.79
N TYR A 554 -1.86 -23.56 2.62
CA TYR A 554 -1.22 -22.33 2.15
C TYR A 554 -0.11 -22.58 1.13
N TRP A 555 0.86 -23.48 1.39
CA TRP A 555 1.99 -23.70 0.47
C TRP A 555 1.66 -24.61 -0.70
N SER A 556 0.94 -25.71 -0.46
CA SER A 556 0.69 -26.72 -1.49
C SER A 556 -0.41 -26.33 -2.46
N GLU A 557 -1.31 -25.42 -2.05
CA GLU A 557 -2.45 -25.02 -2.88
C GLU A 557 -2.51 -23.50 -3.06
N GLY A 558 -2.71 -22.73 -1.99
CA GLY A 558 -2.97 -21.29 -2.10
C GLY A 558 -1.84 -20.52 -2.81
N ARG A 559 -0.59 -20.82 -2.46
CA ARG A 559 0.58 -20.23 -3.10
C ARG A 559 0.75 -20.64 -4.55
N THR A 560 0.58 -21.92 -4.84
CA THR A 560 0.64 -22.41 -6.22
C THR A 560 -0.44 -21.75 -7.09
N GLN A 561 -1.66 -21.58 -6.57
CA GLN A 561 -2.74 -20.88 -7.27
C GLN A 561 -2.44 -19.40 -7.50
N THR A 562 -1.93 -18.67 -6.49
CA THR A 562 -1.50 -17.27 -6.65
C THR A 562 -0.44 -17.14 -7.75
N LEU A 563 0.61 -17.96 -7.69
CA LEU A 563 1.72 -17.91 -8.65
C LEU A 563 1.27 -18.28 -10.06
N LYS A 564 0.37 -19.26 -10.19
CA LYS A 564 -0.23 -19.63 -11.47
C LYS A 564 -1.07 -18.48 -12.05
N ALA A 565 -1.92 -17.84 -11.25
CA ALA A 565 -2.73 -16.71 -11.70
C ALA A 565 -1.86 -15.54 -12.19
N LEU A 566 -0.77 -15.24 -11.47
CA LEU A 566 0.21 -14.25 -11.89
C LEU A 566 0.87 -14.65 -13.21
N PHE A 567 1.37 -15.89 -13.31
CA PHE A 567 1.95 -16.39 -14.55
C PHE A 567 1.00 -16.24 -15.74
N GLU A 568 -0.25 -16.69 -15.64
CA GLU A 568 -1.22 -16.59 -16.74
C GLU A 568 -1.44 -15.14 -17.19
N SER A 569 -1.39 -14.18 -16.27
CA SER A 569 -1.52 -12.75 -16.58
C SER A 569 -0.23 -12.11 -17.12
N GLU A 570 0.94 -12.68 -16.84
CA GLU A 570 2.26 -12.09 -17.09
C GLU A 570 3.04 -12.80 -18.19
N LYS A 571 2.62 -13.99 -18.61
CA LYS A 571 3.34 -14.88 -19.55
C LYS A 571 3.67 -14.22 -20.90
N ASN A 572 2.87 -13.25 -21.33
CA ASN A 572 3.07 -12.50 -22.57
C ASN A 572 4.01 -11.28 -22.42
N THR A 573 4.60 -11.06 -21.24
CA THR A 573 5.58 -9.98 -21.04
C THR A 573 6.77 -10.19 -21.97
N VAL A 574 7.02 -9.23 -22.86
CA VAL A 574 8.11 -9.32 -23.83
C VAL A 574 9.44 -8.92 -23.19
N ILE A 575 10.44 -9.77 -23.35
CA ILE A 575 11.77 -9.63 -22.77
C ILE A 575 12.86 -9.88 -23.81
N GLN A 576 14.01 -9.24 -23.63
CA GLN A 576 15.20 -9.51 -24.42
C GLN A 576 16.16 -10.36 -23.58
N PHE A 577 16.39 -11.60 -23.98
CA PHE A 577 17.30 -12.53 -23.30
C PHE A 577 18.32 -13.06 -24.31
N GLU A 578 19.62 -12.91 -24.02
CA GLU A 578 20.72 -13.36 -24.91
C GLU A 578 20.53 -12.94 -26.38
N GLU A 579 20.24 -11.65 -26.60
CA GLU A 579 20.03 -11.08 -27.94
C GLU A 579 18.78 -11.58 -28.69
N GLN A 580 17.93 -12.39 -28.05
CA GLN A 580 16.65 -12.83 -28.59
C GLN A 580 15.49 -12.15 -27.88
N THR A 581 14.51 -11.68 -28.66
CA THR A 581 13.23 -11.21 -28.13
C THR A 581 12.30 -12.41 -27.95
N MET A 582 11.76 -12.57 -26.75
CA MET A 582 10.84 -13.66 -26.42
C MET A 582 9.85 -13.21 -25.34
N THR A 583 8.80 -13.98 -25.13
CA THR A 583 7.86 -13.83 -24.03
C THR A 583 8.40 -14.47 -22.75
N LEU A 584 7.79 -14.15 -21.61
CA LEU A 584 8.10 -14.81 -20.34
C LEU A 584 7.80 -16.33 -20.39
N ASP A 585 6.76 -16.74 -21.12
CA ASP A 585 6.42 -18.15 -21.39
C ASP A 585 7.56 -18.88 -22.12
N GLU A 586 8.02 -18.31 -23.24
CA GLU A 586 9.12 -18.84 -24.04
C GLU A 586 10.43 -18.91 -23.23
N LEU A 587 10.68 -17.92 -22.35
CA LEU A 587 11.81 -17.98 -21.42
C LEU A 587 11.71 -19.17 -20.46
N MET A 588 10.51 -19.49 -19.95
CA MET A 588 10.33 -20.67 -19.08
C MET A 588 10.59 -21.97 -19.84
N TYR A 589 10.14 -22.09 -21.10
CA TYR A 589 10.50 -23.22 -21.97
C TYR A 589 12.01 -23.29 -22.22
N LEU A 590 12.68 -22.16 -22.44
CA LEU A 590 14.14 -22.12 -22.59
C LEU A 590 14.86 -22.58 -21.31
N PHE A 591 14.40 -22.13 -20.14
CA PHE A 591 14.97 -22.54 -18.85
C PHE A 591 14.80 -24.04 -18.60
N GLN A 592 13.66 -24.61 -19.00
CA GLN A 592 13.44 -26.06 -18.98
C GLN A 592 14.40 -26.78 -19.94
N GLY A 593 14.52 -26.31 -21.19
CA GLY A 593 15.42 -26.89 -22.19
C GLY A 593 16.89 -26.87 -21.78
N ARG A 594 17.29 -25.90 -20.94
CA ARG A 594 18.63 -25.80 -20.35
C ARG A 594 18.80 -26.58 -19.04
N GLY A 595 17.76 -27.25 -18.56
CA GLY A 595 17.78 -27.99 -17.29
C GLY A 595 17.88 -27.09 -16.04
N TRP A 596 17.60 -25.79 -16.17
CA TRP A 596 17.63 -24.85 -15.05
C TRP A 596 16.38 -24.94 -14.18
N ILE A 597 15.26 -25.35 -14.78
CA ILE A 597 14.04 -25.79 -14.09
C ILE A 597 13.67 -27.19 -14.58
N ALA A 598 12.98 -27.96 -13.74
CA ALA A 598 12.69 -29.36 -14.04
C ALA A 598 11.60 -29.52 -15.12
N SER A 599 10.57 -28.68 -15.10
CA SER A 599 9.45 -28.75 -16.03
C SER A 599 8.72 -27.41 -16.14
N HIS A 600 8.06 -27.20 -17.28
CA HIS A 600 7.11 -26.12 -17.51
C HIS A 600 5.91 -26.66 -18.32
N PRO A 601 4.66 -26.41 -17.89
CA PRO A 601 4.23 -25.71 -16.67
C PRO A 601 4.47 -26.51 -15.38
N SER A 602 4.79 -25.80 -14.29
CA SER A 602 5.01 -26.37 -12.95
C SER A 602 5.05 -25.28 -11.86
N ASP A 603 4.88 -25.67 -10.60
CA ASP A 603 4.98 -24.78 -9.42
C ASP A 603 6.34 -24.06 -9.35
N ASP A 604 7.44 -24.75 -9.68
CA ASP A 604 8.77 -24.14 -9.75
C ASP A 604 8.84 -23.12 -10.88
N SER A 605 8.32 -23.44 -12.07
CA SER A 605 8.30 -22.51 -13.20
C SER A 605 7.45 -21.26 -12.91
N TYR A 606 6.29 -21.39 -12.25
CA TYR A 606 5.48 -20.24 -11.85
C TYR A 606 6.23 -19.36 -10.84
N ASN A 607 6.90 -19.97 -9.86
CA ASN A 607 7.73 -19.23 -8.91
C ASN A 607 8.90 -18.50 -9.59
N VAL A 608 9.59 -19.15 -10.52
CA VAL A 608 10.71 -18.56 -11.28
C VAL A 608 10.22 -17.41 -12.15
N SER A 609 9.10 -17.58 -12.86
CA SER A 609 8.49 -16.51 -13.66
C SER A 609 8.11 -15.30 -12.81
N ALA A 610 7.52 -15.51 -11.63
CA ALA A 610 7.20 -14.43 -10.70
C ALA A 610 8.45 -13.70 -10.20
N CYS A 611 9.55 -14.43 -9.95
CA CYS A 611 10.84 -13.83 -9.60
C CYS A 611 11.42 -12.97 -10.74
N VAL A 612 11.27 -13.37 -12.00
CA VAL A 612 11.70 -12.57 -13.16
C VAL A 612 10.95 -11.23 -13.18
N ILE A 613 9.63 -11.25 -13.04
CA ILE A 613 8.79 -10.05 -12.99
C ILE A 613 9.17 -9.13 -11.82
N GLU A 614 9.42 -9.69 -10.63
CA GLU A 614 9.86 -8.90 -9.48
C GLU A 614 11.22 -8.23 -9.71
N ARG A 615 12.13 -8.85 -10.48
CA ARG A 615 13.40 -8.21 -10.87
C ARG A 615 13.17 -7.02 -11.80
N ILE A 616 12.18 -7.10 -12.69
CA ILE A 616 11.76 -5.98 -13.56
C ILE A 616 11.23 -4.83 -12.71
N ILE A 617 10.31 -5.10 -11.77
CA ILE A 617 9.77 -4.10 -10.84
C ILE A 617 10.88 -3.46 -9.99
N LEU A 618 11.80 -4.26 -9.46
CA LEU A 618 12.94 -3.76 -8.69
C LEU A 618 13.87 -2.88 -9.54
N ARG A 619 14.04 -3.18 -10.84
CA ARG A 619 14.82 -2.35 -11.75
C ARG A 619 14.11 -1.03 -12.03
N LEU A 620 12.80 -1.04 -12.26
CA LEU A 620 12.01 0.18 -12.46
C LEU A 620 12.30 1.19 -11.35
N GLN A 621 12.23 0.76 -10.09
CA GLN A 621 12.52 1.66 -8.96
C GLN A 621 13.94 2.21 -8.93
N ASN A 622 14.94 1.42 -9.36
CA ASN A 622 16.30 1.91 -9.48
C ASN A 622 16.42 3.00 -10.56
N GLU A 623 15.68 2.86 -11.66
CA GLU A 623 15.70 3.84 -12.74
C GLU A 623 14.97 5.13 -12.34
N LEU A 624 13.82 5.02 -11.66
CA LEU A 624 13.09 6.18 -11.11
C LEU A 624 13.89 6.92 -10.02
N ALA A 625 14.72 6.23 -9.25
CA ALA A 625 15.56 6.85 -8.24
C ALA A 625 16.70 7.69 -8.83
N LYS A 626 17.16 7.40 -10.05
CA LYS A 626 18.20 8.18 -10.75
C LYS A 626 17.69 9.50 -11.32
N GLU A 627 16.38 9.65 -11.43
CA GLU A 627 15.72 10.87 -11.92
C GLU A 627 15.48 11.89 -10.80
N ARG A 628 15.80 11.52 -9.55
CA ARG A 628 15.76 12.38 -8.36
C ARG A 628 17.15 12.89 -8.04
#